data_AF-A0A955TKW8-F1
#
_entry.id   AF-A0A955TKW8-F1
#
_cell.length_a   1.000
_cell.length_b   1.000
_cell.length_c   1.000
_cell.angle_alpha   90.00
_cell.angle_beta   90.00
_cell.angle_gamma   90.00
#
_symmetry.space_group_name_H-M   'P 1'
#
loop_
_entity.id
_entity.type
_entity.pdbx_description
1 polymer ?
#
loop_
_entity_poly.entity_id
_entity_poly.type
_entity_poly.pdbx_seq_one_letter_code
_entity_poly.pdbx_strand_id
1 'polypeptide(L)' 'MKGIRRKVEVIIGKGGVGKSMTTVNLALALARMDQRVGLLDVD' A
#
# COMPACT_ATOMS: atom_id res chain seq x y z
N MET A 1 -0.75 -3.86 -14.91
CA MET A 1 -0.27 -2.53 -14.42
C MET A 1 -0.58 -1.34 -15.33
N LYS A 2 -0.89 -1.51 -16.63
CA LYS A 2 -1.40 -0.38 -17.45
C LYS A 2 -2.66 0.20 -16.79
N GLY A 3 -2.76 1.53 -16.71
CA GLY A 3 -3.89 2.24 -16.09
C GLY A 3 -3.69 2.67 -14.62
N ILE A 4 -2.60 2.26 -13.95
CA ILE A 4 -2.29 2.70 -12.59
C ILE A 4 -1.51 4.02 -12.64
N ARG A 5 -2.07 5.11 -12.09
CA ARG A 5 -1.41 6.44 -12.08
C ARG A 5 -0.24 6.54 -11.10
N ARG A 6 -0.30 5.86 -9.97
CA ARG A 6 0.73 5.91 -8.91
C ARG A 6 0.96 4.52 -8.34
N LYS A 7 2.23 4.18 -8.13
CA LYS A 7 2.67 2.93 -7.49
C LYS A 7 3.51 3.34 -6.29
N VAL A 8 3.20 2.77 -5.14
CA VAL A 8 3.92 3.03 -3.89
C VAL A 8 4.37 1.68 -3.37
N GLU A 9 5.68 1.52 -3.21
CA GLU A 9 6.27 0.33 -2.61
C GLU A 9 6.55 0.60 -1.14
N VAL A 10 6.15 -0.33 -0.28
CA VAL A 10 6.41 -0.27 1.16
C VAL A 10 7.37 -1.42 1.47
N ILE A 11 8.61 -1.09 1.82
CA ILE A 11 9.69 -2.06 2.05
C ILE A 11 10.19 -1.90 3.49
N ILE A 12 10.57 -2.99 4.14
CA ILE A 12 11.18 -2.98 5.47
C ILE A 12 12.48 -3.79 5.47
N GLY A 13 13.46 -3.37 6.27
CA GLY A 13 14.72 -4.09 6.44
C GLY A 13 14.71 -5.18 7.51
N LYS A 14 13.60 -5.34 8.26
CA LYS A 14 13.49 -6.31 9.36
C LYS A 14 12.04 -6.73 9.58
N GLY A 15 11.79 -8.00 9.90
CA GLY A 15 10.46 -8.51 10.22
C GLY A 15 9.84 -7.85 11.46
N GLY A 16 8.51 -7.68 11.46
CA GLY A 16 7.75 -7.20 12.62
C GLY A 16 7.71 -5.69 12.83
N VAL A 17 8.29 -4.87 11.94
CA VAL A 17 8.24 -3.39 12.08
C VAL A 17 6.96 -2.73 11.55
N GLY A 18 5.93 -3.54 11.23
CA GLY A 18 4.62 -3.02 10.84
C GLY A 18 4.41 -2.72 9.36
N LYS A 19 5.16 -3.34 8.43
CA LYS A 19 4.97 -3.15 6.96
C LYS A 19 3.51 -3.27 6.54
N SER A 20 2.89 -4.42 6.80
CA SER A 20 1.50 -4.69 6.38
C SER A 20 0.51 -3.74 7.06
N MET A 21 0.78 -3.35 8.31
CA MET A 21 -0.05 -2.39 9.04
C MET A 21 -0.01 -1.01 8.39
N THR A 22 1.18 -0.53 8.01
CA THR A 22 1.35 0.73 7.30
C THR A 22 0.72 0.69 5.91
N THR A 23 0.95 -0.39 5.15
CA THR A 23 0.38 -0.59 3.81
C THR A 23 -1.15 -0.55 3.82
N VAL A 24 -1.79 -1.27 4.74
CA VAL A 24 -3.26 -1.32 4.85
C VAL A 24 -3.83 0.04 5.29
N ASN A 25 -3.24 0.69 6.28
CA ASN A 25 -3.73 1.99 6.75
C ASN A 25 -3.59 3.09 5.69
N LEU A 26 -2.49 3.08 4.93
CA LEU A 26 -2.32 3.99 3.79
C LEU A 26 -3.40 3.76 2.73
N ALA A 27 -3.68 2.50 2.38
CA ALA A 27 -4.71 2.18 1.42
C ALA A 27 -6.11 2.61 1.90
N LEU A 28 -6.43 2.40 3.18
CA LEU A 28 -7.68 2.85 3.79
C LEU A 28 -7.81 4.37 3.76
N ALA A 29 -6.74 5.11 4.07
CA ALA A 29 -6.74 6.57 4.02
C ALA A 29 -6.99 7.09 2.60
N LEU A 30 -6.33 6.52 1.59
CA LEU A 30 -6.53 6.88 0.19
C LEU A 30 -7.93 6.52 -0.31
N ALA A 31 -8.45 5.35 0.08
CA ALA A 31 -9.81 4.94 -0.25
C ALA A 31 -10.86 5.89 0.35
N ARG A 32 -10.64 6.40 1.58
CA ARG A 32 -11.48 7.43 2.22
C ARG A 32 -11.41 8.80 1.53
N MET A 33 -10.40 9.03 0.69
CA MET A 33 -10.26 10.22 -0.15
C MET A 33 -10.76 9.97 -1.59
N ASP A 34 -11.69 9.02 -1.76
CA ASP A 34 -12.29 8.60 -3.03
C ASP A 34 -11.27 8.17 -4.11
N GLN A 35 -10.06 7.75 -3.71
CA GLN A 35 -9.10 7.19 -4.65
C GLN A 35 -9.37 5.70 -4.88
N ARG A 36 -9.21 5.25 -6.13
CA ARG A 36 -9.19 3.81 -6.44
C ARG A 36 -7.82 3.24 -6.06
N VAL A 37 -7.80 2.38 -5.06
CA VAL A 37 -6.58 1.78 -4.50
C VAL A 37 -6.62 0.27 -4.71
N GLY A 38 -5.46 -0.31 -5.00
CA GLY A 38 -5.24 -1.75 -4.97
C GLY A 38 -4.01 -2.06 -4.13
N LEU A 39 -4.05 -3.17 -3.41
CA LEU A 39 -2.89 -3.73 -2.71
C LEU A 39 -2.35 -4.90 -3.52
N LEU A 40 -1.03 -4.96 -3.63
CA LEU A 40 -0.30 -6.09 -4.18
C LEU A 40 0.75 -6.47 -3.14
N ASP A 41 0.58 -7.65 -2.55
CA ASP A 41 1.57 -8.22 -1.65
C ASP A 41 2.58 -9.01 -2.48
N VAL A 42 3.87 -8.72 -2.26
CA VAL A 42 5.01 -9.32 -2.98
C VAL A 42 6.07 -9.86 -2.02
N ASP A 43 5.71 -9.96 -0.73
CA ASP A 43 6.47 -10.74 0.26
C ASP A 43 6.43 -12.24 -0.01
#